data_AF-A0A7R7ZMT9-F1
#
_entry.id   AF-A0A7R7ZMT9-F1
#
_cell.length_a   1.000
_cell.length_b   1.000
_cell.length_c   1.000
_cell.angle_alpha   90.00
_cell.angle_beta   90.00
_cell.angle_gamma   90.00
#
_symmetry.space_group_name_H-M   'P 1'
#
loop_
_entity.id
_entity.type
_entity.pdbx_description
1 polymer ?
#
loop_
_entity_poly.entity_id
_entity_poly.type
_entity_poly.pdbx_seq_one_letter_code
_entity_poly.pdbx_strand_id
1 'polypeptide(L)'
;MSSSTLSAKKKSYSSVKKNNLRRRIEEEGFIMTFPCTRCARLGKSCVKSEGSNRCSECVKASNCRCEESEASFSDAEWRRLVRAQQKLEDEEERANEEMATILARLNRYKKQKKLLHRRAGDFIARDIKEIEELEKLEEQERKEREEQEKFQEQGKDAEVEAQLAAMPNNPSLTQMMDSPSFWENFDSIVAGGIPSPTGGNQSSSQ
;
A
#
# COMPACT_ATOMS: atom_id res chain seq x y z
N MET A 1 -16.21 -57.63 -5.42
CA MET A 1 -15.85 -56.33 -4.80
C MET A 1 -16.76 -56.13 -3.60
N SER A 2 -16.28 -56.47 -2.41
CA SER A 2 -17.08 -56.44 -1.18
C SER A 2 -16.87 -55.09 -0.49
N SER A 3 -17.79 -54.16 -0.70
CA SER A 3 -17.76 -52.84 -0.07
C SER A 3 -18.40 -52.93 1.33
N SER A 4 -17.57 -53.09 2.36
CA SER A 4 -17.98 -52.99 3.76
C SER A 4 -18.17 -51.52 4.15
N THR A 5 -19.42 -51.09 4.29
CA THR A 5 -19.76 -49.76 4.80
C THR A 5 -19.61 -49.74 6.32
N LEU A 6 -18.55 -49.09 6.81
CA LEU A 6 -18.36 -48.81 8.23
C LEU A 6 -19.40 -47.80 8.69
N SER A 7 -20.40 -48.27 9.44
CA SER A 7 -21.45 -47.46 10.03
C SER A 7 -20.88 -46.57 11.14
N ALA A 8 -20.75 -45.26 10.88
CA ALA A 8 -20.29 -44.28 11.85
C ALA A 8 -21.34 -44.08 12.96
N LYS A 9 -21.10 -44.70 14.12
CA LYS A 9 -21.96 -44.53 15.31
C LYS A 9 -21.99 -43.04 15.70
N LYS A 10 -23.19 -42.43 15.72
CA LYS A 10 -23.40 -41.06 16.21
C LYS A 10 -22.88 -40.96 17.65
N LYS A 11 -21.88 -40.11 17.88
CA LYS A 11 -21.32 -39.87 19.22
C LYS A 11 -22.39 -39.18 20.08
N SER A 12 -22.55 -39.63 21.32
CA SER A 12 -23.48 -38.99 22.25
C SER A 12 -23.06 -37.54 22.52
N TYR A 13 -24.03 -36.66 22.75
CA TYR A 13 -23.80 -35.25 23.09
C TYR A 13 -22.81 -35.08 24.26
N SER A 14 -22.91 -35.95 25.27
CA SER A 14 -21.98 -36.02 26.40
C SER A 14 -20.53 -36.33 25.97
N SER A 15 -20.34 -37.26 25.03
CA SER A 15 -19.02 -37.60 24.48
C SER A 15 -18.39 -36.42 23.73
N VAL A 16 -19.19 -35.69 22.95
CA VAL A 16 -18.74 -34.48 22.22
C VAL A 16 -18.32 -33.38 23.20
N LYS A 17 -19.17 -33.06 24.19
CA LYS A 17 -18.87 -32.03 25.20
C LYS A 17 -17.61 -32.36 26.00
N LYS A 18 -17.40 -33.64 26.35
CA LYS A 18 -16.21 -34.11 27.05
C LYS A 18 -14.93 -33.96 26.23
N ASN A 19 -14.98 -34.30 24.94
CA ASN A 19 -13.83 -34.13 24.05
C ASN A 19 -13.50 -32.66 23.83
N ASN A 20 -14.50 -31.79 23.73
CA ASN A 20 -14.28 -30.35 23.63
C ASN A 20 -13.64 -29.79 24.90
N LEU A 21 -14.10 -30.21 26.08
CA LEU A 21 -13.49 -29.82 27.36
C LEU A 21 -12.03 -30.28 27.45
N ARG A 22 -11.77 -31.55 27.13
CA ARG A 22 -10.41 -32.09 27.10
C ARG A 22 -9.50 -31.24 26.19
N ARG A 23 -9.96 -30.93 24.98
CA ARG A 23 -9.18 -30.15 24.01
C ARG A 23 -8.87 -28.75 24.52
N ARG A 24 -9.84 -28.04 25.10
CA ARG A 24 -9.60 -26.73 25.71
C ARG A 24 -8.57 -26.78 26.83
N ILE A 25 -8.63 -27.81 27.68
CA ILE A 25 -7.62 -28.02 28.73
C ILE A 25 -6.24 -28.30 28.13
N GLU A 26 -6.15 -29.02 27.01
CA GLU A 26 -4.88 -29.27 26.32
C GLU A 26 -4.32 -28.01 25.61
N GLU A 27 -5.19 -27.13 25.10
CA GLU A 27 -4.81 -25.89 24.40
C GLU A 27 -4.45 -24.74 25.36
N GLU A 28 -5.22 -24.57 26.43
CA GLU A 28 -5.11 -23.42 27.36
C GLU A 28 -4.50 -23.79 28.72
N GLY A 29 -4.34 -25.09 29.00
CA GLY A 29 -3.84 -25.56 30.28
C GLY A 29 -2.31 -25.53 30.38
N PHE A 30 -1.83 -25.75 31.60
CA PHE A 30 -0.42 -25.89 31.89
C PHE A 30 -0.11 -27.34 32.31
N ILE A 31 1.11 -27.77 32.02
CA ILE A 31 1.61 -29.06 32.47
C ILE A 31 1.88 -28.96 33.97
N MET A 32 1.18 -29.76 34.76
CA MET A 32 1.41 -29.83 36.19
C MET A 32 2.79 -30.43 36.47
N THR A 33 3.61 -29.72 37.26
CA THR A 33 4.89 -30.24 37.76
C THR A 33 4.69 -31.50 38.60
N PHE A 34 3.59 -31.55 39.38
CA PHE A 34 3.16 -32.71 40.15
C PHE A 34 1.90 -33.30 39.51
N PRO A 35 2.01 -34.45 38.82
CA PRO A 35 0.85 -35.07 38.19
C PRO A 35 -0.11 -35.62 39.25
N CYS A 36 -1.41 -35.61 38.96
CA CYS A 36 -2.41 -36.23 39.83
C CYS A 36 -2.11 -37.74 40.01
N THR A 37 -2.59 -38.34 41.09
CA THR A 37 -2.28 -39.73 41.49
C THR A 37 -2.43 -40.73 40.34
N ARG A 38 -3.48 -40.58 39.53
CA ARG A 38 -3.71 -41.42 38.36
C ARG A 38 -2.69 -41.19 37.23
N CYS A 39 -2.39 -39.94 36.92
CA CYS A 39 -1.43 -39.61 35.85
C CYS A 39 0.00 -39.98 36.25
N ALA A 40 0.36 -39.81 37.51
CA ALA A 40 1.63 -40.26 38.08
C ALA A 40 1.79 -41.77 37.91
N ARG A 41 0.80 -42.57 38.34
CA ARG A 41 0.81 -44.04 38.21
C ARG A 41 0.85 -44.52 36.76
N LEU A 42 0.24 -43.79 35.84
CA LEU A 42 0.18 -44.15 34.42
C LEU A 42 1.30 -43.53 33.57
N GLY A 43 2.19 -42.72 34.16
CA GLY A 43 3.25 -42.00 33.44
C GLY A 43 2.71 -41.08 32.34
N LYS A 44 1.60 -40.38 32.58
CA LYS A 44 0.96 -39.47 31.61
C LYS A 44 1.22 -38.01 31.96
N SER A 45 1.33 -37.16 30.94
CA SER A 45 1.41 -35.70 31.09
C SER A 45 0.10 -35.16 31.67
N CYS A 46 0.15 -34.66 32.90
CA CYS A 46 -1.01 -34.14 33.60
C CYS A 46 -1.22 -32.65 33.25
N VAL A 47 -2.02 -32.37 32.21
CA VAL A 47 -2.35 -31.00 31.82
C VAL A 47 -3.64 -30.56 32.51
N LYS A 48 -3.59 -29.48 33.29
CA LYS A 48 -4.73 -28.93 34.04
C LYS A 48 -4.93 -27.46 33.64
N SER A 49 -6.18 -27.02 33.67
CA SER A 49 -6.56 -25.61 33.51
C SER A 49 -7.09 -25.12 34.86
N GLU A 50 -6.87 -23.86 35.20
CA GLU A 50 -7.25 -23.27 36.49
C GLU A 50 -8.74 -23.45 36.81
N GLY A 51 -9.61 -23.34 35.80
CA GLY A 51 -11.06 -23.50 35.94
C GLY A 51 -11.55 -24.95 35.99
N SER A 52 -10.67 -25.95 35.85
CA SER A 52 -11.05 -27.36 35.79
C SER A 52 -10.52 -28.15 36.98
N ASN A 53 -11.44 -28.78 37.71
CA ASN A 53 -11.11 -29.74 38.77
C ASN A 53 -10.52 -31.06 38.24
N ARG A 54 -10.42 -31.25 36.92
CA ARG A 54 -9.89 -32.46 36.29
C ARG A 54 -8.88 -32.13 35.19
N CYS A 55 -7.75 -32.86 35.16
CA CYS A 55 -6.79 -32.78 34.05
C CYS A 55 -7.34 -33.44 32.76
N SER A 56 -6.73 -33.14 31.62
CA SER A 56 -7.13 -33.64 30.29
C SER A 56 -7.29 -35.17 30.24
N GLU A 57 -6.33 -35.91 30.80
CA GLU A 57 -6.34 -37.37 30.84
C GLU A 57 -7.37 -37.95 31.83
N CYS A 58 -7.71 -37.22 32.89
CA CYS A 58 -8.79 -37.61 33.80
C CYS A 58 -10.17 -37.33 33.19
N VAL A 59 -10.34 -36.24 32.45
CA VAL A 59 -11.55 -35.96 31.66
C VAL A 59 -11.75 -37.10 30.64
N LYS A 60 -10.69 -37.52 29.95
CA LYS A 60 -10.70 -38.62 28.97
C LYS A 60 -11.17 -39.96 29.55
N ALA A 61 -10.83 -40.28 30.79
CA ALA A 61 -11.16 -41.56 31.42
C ALA A 61 -12.61 -41.66 31.96
N SER A 62 -13.39 -40.58 31.90
CA SER A 62 -14.83 -40.49 32.28
C SER A 62 -15.17 -40.66 33.76
N ASN A 63 -14.57 -41.64 34.44
CA ASN A 63 -14.98 -42.04 35.79
C ASN A 63 -13.81 -42.11 36.77
N CYS A 64 -12.90 -41.12 36.69
CA CYS A 64 -11.85 -40.96 37.70
C CYS A 64 -11.90 -39.57 38.30
N ARG A 65 -11.72 -39.51 39.62
CA ARG A 65 -11.41 -38.27 40.32
C ARG A 65 -9.98 -37.88 40.01
N CYS A 66 -9.76 -36.60 39.74
CA CYS A 66 -8.42 -36.05 39.58
C CYS A 66 -7.96 -35.59 40.96
N GLU A 67 -7.66 -36.56 41.81
CA GLU A 67 -7.17 -36.30 43.16
C GLU A 67 -5.73 -35.79 43.04
N GLU A 68 -5.52 -34.59 43.59
CA GLU A 68 -4.19 -34.05 43.79
C GLU A 68 -3.46 -35.02 44.72
N SER A 69 -2.25 -35.41 44.36
CA SER A 69 -1.47 -36.27 45.24
C SER A 69 -1.27 -35.51 46.55
N GLU A 70 -1.79 -36.04 47.66
CA GLU A 70 -1.38 -35.68 49.02
C GLU A 70 0.06 -36.15 49.22
N ALA A 71 0.98 -35.61 48.42
CA ALA A 71 2.39 -35.79 48.63
C ALA A 71 2.70 -34.99 49.90
N SER A 72 3.08 -35.70 50.96
CA SER A 72 3.86 -35.09 52.03
C SER A 72 5.11 -34.53 51.37
N PHE A 73 5.11 -33.21 51.12
CA PHE A 73 6.18 -32.55 50.38
C PHE A 73 7.49 -32.85 51.10
N SER A 74 8.26 -33.76 50.53
CA SER A 74 9.58 -34.04 51.05
C SER A 74 10.45 -32.81 50.78
N ASP A 75 11.44 -32.55 51.64
CA ASP A 75 12.40 -31.45 51.39
C ASP A 75 13.05 -31.54 50.00
N ALA A 76 13.16 -32.75 49.44
CA ALA A 76 13.66 -32.96 48.09
C ALA A 76 12.71 -32.42 47.01
N GLU A 77 11.40 -32.59 47.17
CA GLU A 77 10.38 -32.05 46.26
C GLU A 77 10.28 -30.53 46.38
N TRP A 78 10.36 -30.00 47.59
CA TRP A 78 10.42 -28.55 47.81
C TRP A 78 11.63 -27.92 47.10
N ARG A 79 12.82 -28.52 47.27
CA ARG A 79 14.03 -28.07 46.57
C ARG A 79 13.91 -28.15 45.04
N ARG A 80 13.20 -29.15 44.50
CA ARG A 80 12.93 -29.23 43.05
C ARG A 80 12.00 -28.11 42.59
N LEU A 81 10.97 -27.79 43.36
CA LEU A 81 10.05 -26.70 43.06
C LEU A 81 10.77 -25.36 43.04
N VAL A 82 11.56 -25.05 44.08
CA VAL A 82 12.34 -23.80 44.15
C VAL A 82 13.30 -23.68 42.97
N ARG A 83 14.00 -24.76 42.60
CA ARG A 83 14.89 -24.76 41.42
C ARG A 83 14.13 -24.57 40.11
N ALA A 84 12.95 -25.17 39.97
CA ALA A 84 12.13 -25.02 38.79
C ALA A 84 11.60 -23.58 38.67
N GLN A 85 11.18 -22.98 39.78
CA GLN A 85 10.77 -21.58 39.85
C GLN A 85 11.93 -20.65 39.47
N GLN A 86 13.10 -20.81 40.10
CA GLN A 86 14.28 -20.00 39.79
C GLN A 86 14.64 -20.10 38.30
N LYS A 87 14.58 -21.31 37.73
CA LYS A 87 14.86 -21.51 36.31
C LYS A 87 13.86 -20.75 35.41
N LEU A 88 12.58 -20.74 35.78
CA LEU A 88 11.56 -19.99 35.04
C LEU A 88 11.76 -18.48 35.17
N GLU A 89 12.12 -17.99 36.37
CA GLU A 89 12.45 -16.58 36.61
C GLU A 89 13.66 -16.15 35.78
N ASP A 90 14.73 -16.95 35.75
CA ASP A 90 15.92 -16.69 34.94
C ASP A 90 15.60 -16.74 33.42
N GLU A 91 14.71 -17.63 32.99
CA GLU A 91 14.24 -17.72 31.60
C GLU A 91 13.39 -16.49 31.22
N GLU A 92 12.52 -16.03 32.13
CA GLU A 92 11.70 -14.84 31.96
C GLU A 92 12.56 -13.57 31.89
N GLU A 93 13.55 -13.43 32.77
CA GLU A 93 14.48 -12.29 32.76
C GLU A 93 15.24 -12.20 31.43
N ARG A 94 15.81 -13.33 30.96
CA ARG A 94 16.49 -13.38 29.66
C ARG A 94 15.56 -13.01 28.50
N ALA A 95 14.33 -13.52 28.50
CA ALA A 95 13.35 -13.19 27.46
C ALA A 95 13.00 -11.69 27.47
N ASN A 96 12.89 -11.08 28.65
CA ASN A 96 12.65 -9.66 28.81
C ASN A 96 13.83 -8.80 28.30
N GLU A 97 15.06 -9.19 28.60
CA GLU A 97 16.25 -8.54 28.05
C GLU A 97 16.29 -8.60 26.53
N GLU A 98 16.06 -9.79 25.95
CA GLU A 98 15.98 -9.97 24.50
C GLU A 98 14.89 -9.09 23.88
N MET A 99 13.70 -9.05 24.47
CA MET A 99 12.60 -8.18 24.04
C MET A 99 13.03 -6.70 24.05
N ALA A 100 13.70 -6.25 25.10
CA ALA A 100 14.21 -4.87 25.18
C ALA A 100 15.19 -4.56 24.04
N THR A 101 16.10 -5.48 23.70
CA THR A 101 17.04 -5.29 22.58
C THR A 101 16.32 -5.21 21.23
N ILE A 102 15.30 -6.03 21.02
CA ILE A 102 14.49 -6.05 19.79
C ILE A 102 13.70 -4.74 19.66
N LEU A 103 13.08 -4.27 20.74
CA LEU A 103 12.36 -2.99 20.77
C LEU A 103 13.29 -1.81 20.46
N ALA A 104 14.51 -1.82 21.00
CA ALA A 104 15.53 -0.81 20.69
C ALA A 104 15.92 -0.81 19.20
N ARG A 105 16.11 -2.00 18.59
CA ARG A 105 16.35 -2.14 17.14
C ARG A 105 15.18 -1.61 16.32
N LEU A 106 13.96 -1.98 16.67
CA LEU A 106 12.74 -1.55 16.00
C LEU A 106 12.59 -0.01 16.04
N ASN A 107 12.89 0.61 17.17
CA ASN A 107 12.87 2.07 17.29
C ASN A 107 13.94 2.75 16.41
N ARG A 108 15.14 2.16 16.28
CA ARG A 108 16.15 2.65 15.33
C ARG A 108 15.65 2.58 13.89
N TYR A 109 15.06 1.47 13.46
CA TYR A 109 14.50 1.33 12.12
C TYR A 109 13.37 2.33 11.85
N LYS A 110 12.48 2.58 12.83
CA LYS A 110 11.45 3.62 12.72
C LYS A 110 12.06 5.00 12.48
N LYS A 111 13.11 5.38 13.22
CA LYS A 111 13.81 6.66 13.04
C LYS A 111 14.47 6.75 11.66
N GLN A 112 15.16 5.69 11.23
CA GLN A 112 15.79 5.63 9.90
C GLN A 112 14.76 5.76 8.78
N LYS A 113 13.62 5.04 8.86
CA LYS A 113 12.54 5.14 7.89
C LYS A 113 11.99 6.57 7.79
N LYS A 114 11.76 7.23 8.93
CA LYS A 114 11.32 8.64 8.96
C LYS A 114 12.34 9.58 8.31
N LEU A 115 13.63 9.38 8.58
CA LEU A 115 14.68 10.17 7.97
C LEU A 115 14.73 10.01 6.45
N LEU A 116 14.66 8.76 5.95
CA LEU A 116 14.63 8.49 4.51
C LEU A 116 13.41 9.11 3.85
N HIS A 117 12.24 9.02 4.48
CA HIS A 117 11.02 9.63 3.97
C HIS A 117 11.13 11.16 3.89
N ARG A 118 11.72 11.80 4.92
CA ARG A 118 12.00 13.23 4.90
C ARG A 118 12.93 13.61 3.75
N ARG A 119 14.05 12.89 3.58
CA ARG A 119 15.00 13.13 2.48
C ARG A 119 14.35 12.96 1.10
N ALA A 120 13.48 11.97 0.94
CA ALA A 120 12.72 11.80 -0.29
C ALA A 120 11.79 13.00 -0.56
N GLY A 121 11.13 13.51 0.49
CA GLY A 121 10.35 14.76 0.40
C GLY A 121 11.21 15.96 0.01
N ASP A 122 12.41 16.08 0.58
CA ASP A 122 13.35 17.15 0.24
C ASP A 122 13.83 17.07 -1.23
N PHE A 123 13.93 15.87 -1.80
CA PHE A 123 14.26 15.67 -3.22
C PHE A 123 13.10 16.14 -4.10
N ILE A 124 11.89 15.65 -3.83
CA ILE A 124 10.69 16.05 -4.57
C ILE A 124 10.48 17.57 -4.51
N ALA A 125 10.69 18.19 -3.34
CA ALA A 125 10.55 19.63 -3.19
C ALA A 125 11.55 20.42 -4.04
N ARG A 126 12.78 19.92 -4.21
CA ARG A 126 13.78 20.54 -5.09
C ARG A 126 13.39 20.37 -6.56
N ASP A 127 12.96 19.17 -6.95
CA ASP A 127 12.53 18.88 -8.33
C ASP A 127 11.32 19.76 -8.71
N ILE A 128 10.35 19.94 -7.81
CA ILE A 128 9.22 20.87 -8.03
C ILE A 128 9.70 22.30 -8.23
N LYS A 129 10.63 22.77 -7.40
CA LYS A 129 11.19 24.13 -7.53
C LYS A 129 11.93 24.33 -8.85
N GLU A 130 12.67 23.32 -9.30
CA GLU A 130 13.35 23.33 -10.59
C GLU A 130 12.36 23.40 -11.75
N ILE A 131 11.29 22.61 -11.70
CA ILE A 131 10.20 22.65 -12.69
C ILE A 131 9.55 24.04 -12.71
N GLU A 132 9.21 24.61 -11.56
CA GLU A 132 8.62 25.95 -11.47
C GLU A 132 9.55 27.05 -12.01
N GLU A 133 10.88 26.88 -11.89
CA GLU A 133 11.86 27.81 -12.46
C GLU A 133 11.92 27.68 -13.99
N LEU A 134 11.91 26.45 -14.51
CA LEU A 134 11.88 26.19 -15.95
C LEU A 134 10.58 26.72 -16.59
N GLU A 135 9.43 26.47 -16.00
CA GLU A 135 8.13 26.97 -16.50
C GLU A 135 8.10 28.51 -16.57
N LYS A 136 8.73 29.20 -15.60
CA LYS A 136 8.85 30.67 -15.64
C LYS A 136 9.73 31.16 -16.77
N LEU A 137 10.84 30.46 -17.05
CA LEU A 137 11.73 30.80 -18.16
C LEU A 137 11.05 30.55 -19.51
N GLU A 138 10.37 29.42 -19.67
CA GLU A 138 9.60 29.11 -20.88
C GLU A 138 8.49 30.15 -21.13
N GLU A 139 7.81 30.60 -20.07
CA GLU A 139 6.79 31.64 -20.16
C GLU A 139 7.37 33.01 -20.52
N GLN A 140 8.56 33.34 -20.02
CA GLN A 140 9.28 34.55 -20.42
C GLN A 140 9.69 34.50 -21.89
N GLU A 141 10.28 33.40 -22.35
CA GLU A 141 10.66 33.21 -23.75
C GLU A 141 9.44 33.30 -24.67
N ARG A 142 8.29 32.72 -24.27
CA ARG A 142 7.03 32.82 -25.01
C ARG A 142 6.61 34.27 -25.19
N LYS A 143 6.62 35.06 -24.11
CA LYS A 143 6.26 36.48 -24.15
C LYS A 143 7.21 37.29 -25.02
N GLU A 144 8.51 37.08 -24.89
CA GLU A 144 9.51 37.76 -25.72
C GLU A 144 9.33 37.44 -27.21
N ARG A 145 9.03 36.17 -27.53
CA ARG A 145 8.74 35.75 -28.91
C ARG A 145 7.48 36.41 -29.45
N GLU A 146 6.40 36.43 -28.67
CA GLU A 146 5.15 37.13 -29.05
C GLU A 146 5.36 38.63 -29.25
N GLU A 147 6.19 39.28 -28.44
CA GLU A 147 6.54 40.69 -28.59
C GLU A 147 7.38 40.94 -29.85
N GLN A 148 8.35 40.08 -30.14
CA GLN A 148 9.15 40.15 -31.37
C GLN A 148 8.30 39.92 -32.62
N GLU A 149 7.37 38.97 -32.60
CA GLU A 149 6.43 38.71 -33.69
C GLU A 149 5.55 39.94 -33.95
N LYS A 150 4.97 40.54 -32.89
CA LYS A 150 4.18 41.78 -33.01
C LYS A 150 4.99 42.95 -33.58
N PHE A 151 6.25 43.11 -33.17
CA PHE A 151 7.12 44.17 -33.68
C PHE A 151 7.47 43.96 -35.16
N GLN A 152 7.70 42.70 -35.57
CA GLN A 152 7.92 42.34 -36.97
C GLN A 152 6.67 42.53 -37.83
N GLU A 153 5.48 42.19 -37.33
CA GLU A 153 4.21 42.45 -38.03
C GLU A 153 3.99 43.95 -38.22
N GLN A 154 4.16 44.77 -37.16
CA GLN A 154 4.05 46.23 -37.28
C GLN A 154 5.07 46.83 -38.25
N GLY A 155 6.30 46.31 -38.26
CA GLY A 155 7.33 46.72 -39.21
C GLY A 155 6.98 46.37 -40.66
N LYS A 156 6.40 45.19 -40.90
CA LYS A 156 5.89 44.79 -42.22
C LYS A 156 4.70 45.64 -42.65
N ASP A 157 3.78 45.94 -41.74
CA ASP A 157 2.63 46.81 -42.03
C ASP A 157 3.08 48.23 -42.40
N ALA A 158 4.04 48.80 -41.66
CA ALA A 158 4.61 50.11 -41.97
C ALA A 158 5.43 50.12 -43.27
N GLU A 159 6.14 49.04 -43.59
CA GLU A 159 6.87 48.89 -44.85
C GLU A 159 5.91 48.73 -46.04
N VAL A 160 4.82 47.97 -45.88
CA VAL A 160 3.74 47.85 -46.88
C VAL A 160 3.05 49.21 -47.07
N GLU A 161 2.79 49.96 -46.01
CA GLU A 161 2.20 51.31 -46.08
C GLU A 161 3.14 52.31 -46.77
N ALA A 162 4.44 52.27 -46.46
CA ALA A 162 5.45 53.10 -47.14
C ALA A 162 5.62 52.72 -48.61
N GLN A 163 5.56 51.43 -48.96
CA GLN A 163 5.56 50.97 -50.35
C GLN A 163 4.30 51.39 -51.10
N LEU A 164 3.12 51.35 -50.47
CA LEU A 164 1.88 51.91 -51.03
C LEU A 164 1.99 53.42 -51.27
N ALA A 165 2.58 54.16 -50.34
CA ALA A 165 2.77 55.61 -50.45
C ALA A 165 3.84 56.02 -51.48
N ALA A 166 4.83 55.15 -51.72
CA ALA A 166 5.89 55.36 -52.71
C ALA A 166 5.52 54.90 -54.13
N MET A 167 4.35 54.27 -54.32
CA MET A 167 3.85 54.00 -55.67
C MET A 167 3.58 55.33 -56.38
N PRO A 168 4.11 55.54 -57.60
CA PRO A 168 3.83 56.76 -58.35
C PRO A 168 2.33 56.82 -58.64
N ASN A 169 1.69 57.91 -58.23
CA ASN A 169 0.32 58.24 -58.63
C ASN A 169 0.26 58.33 -60.17
N ASN A 170 -0.05 57.21 -60.81
CA ASN A 170 -0.35 57.19 -62.23
C ASN A 170 -1.82 57.62 -62.40
N PRO A 171 -2.10 58.83 -62.89
CA PRO A 171 -3.46 59.38 -62.92
C PRO A 171 -4.44 58.55 -63.77
N SER A 172 -3.92 57.67 -64.64
CA SER A 172 -4.74 56.74 -65.42
C SER A 172 -5.27 55.53 -64.63
N LEU A 173 -4.61 55.13 -63.53
CA LEU A 173 -5.03 54.00 -62.70
C LEU A 173 -6.00 54.45 -61.60
N THR A 174 -5.78 55.64 -61.03
CA THR A 174 -6.65 56.24 -60.02
C THR A 174 -8.04 56.54 -60.59
N GLN A 175 -8.14 56.99 -61.84
CA GLN A 175 -9.43 57.15 -62.54
C GLN A 175 -10.19 55.82 -62.79
N MET A 176 -9.51 54.67 -62.85
CA MET A 176 -10.18 53.38 -62.96
C MET A 176 -10.72 52.90 -61.60
N MET A 177 -10.00 53.14 -60.49
CA MET A 177 -10.40 52.70 -59.15
C MET A 177 -11.57 53.50 -58.55
N ASP A 178 -11.75 54.76 -59.00
CA ASP A 178 -12.89 55.61 -58.62
C ASP A 178 -14.14 55.36 -59.49
N SER A 179 -14.10 54.38 -60.41
CA SER A 179 -15.24 53.99 -61.24
C SER A 179 -16.09 52.89 -60.56
N PRO A 180 -17.40 53.08 -60.33
CA PRO A 180 -18.26 52.10 -59.64
C PRO A 180 -18.26 50.69 -60.28
N SER A 181 -18.02 50.62 -61.59
CA SER A 181 -17.99 49.36 -62.36
C SER A 181 -16.70 48.55 -62.20
N PHE A 182 -15.63 49.13 -61.65
CA PHE A 182 -14.39 48.40 -61.36
C PHE A 182 -14.55 47.43 -60.17
N TRP A 183 -15.22 47.87 -59.11
CA TRP A 183 -15.45 47.08 -57.90
C TRP A 183 -16.52 45.99 -58.09
N GLU A 184 -17.52 46.21 -58.95
CA GLU A 184 -18.52 45.17 -59.31
C GLU A 184 -17.88 43.93 -59.96
N ASN A 185 -16.77 44.10 -60.69
CA ASN A 185 -16.05 43.01 -61.34
C ASN A 185 -15.06 42.30 -60.40
N PHE A 186 -14.53 42.99 -59.39
CA PHE A 186 -13.61 42.42 -58.40
C PHE A 186 -14.34 41.55 -57.36
N ASP A 187 -15.51 42.00 -56.89
CA ASP A 187 -16.37 41.19 -56.00
C ASP A 187 -16.87 39.90 -56.67
N SER A 188 -17.06 39.91 -58.00
CA SER A 188 -17.43 38.71 -58.76
C SER A 188 -16.31 37.66 -58.83
N ILE A 189 -15.04 38.05 -58.68
CA ILE A 189 -13.89 37.12 -58.72
C ILE A 189 -13.58 36.57 -57.33
N VAL A 190 -13.73 37.35 -56.26
CA VAL A 190 -13.48 36.90 -54.87
C VAL A 190 -14.61 36.03 -54.33
N ALA A 191 -15.85 36.19 -54.82
CA ALA A 191 -16.95 35.28 -54.53
C ALA A 191 -16.80 33.90 -55.21
N GLY A 192 -15.88 33.75 -56.17
CA GLY A 192 -15.47 32.48 -56.77
C GLY A 192 -14.41 31.79 -55.93
N GLY A 193 -14.84 31.09 -54.87
CA GLY A 193 -13.98 30.52 -53.83
C GLY A 193 -12.71 29.79 -54.30
N ILE A 194 -11.64 29.96 -53.52
CA ILE A 194 -10.41 29.18 -53.58
C ILE A 194 -10.77 27.70 -53.33
N PRO A 195 -10.50 26.75 -54.24
CA PRO A 195 -10.72 25.34 -53.96
C PRO A 195 -9.76 24.88 -52.84
N SER A 196 -10.34 24.37 -51.75
CA SER A 196 -9.61 23.75 -50.64
C SER A 196 -8.73 22.59 -51.12
N PRO A 197 -7.47 22.47 -50.67
CA PRO A 197 -6.68 21.26 -50.88
C PRO A 197 -7.13 20.20 -49.88
N THR A 198 -8.10 19.37 -50.27
CA THR A 198 -8.46 18.15 -49.54
C THR A 198 -7.42 17.06 -49.83
N GLY A 199 -6.30 17.08 -49.10
CA GLY A 199 -5.29 16.01 -49.12
C GLY A 199 -5.45 15.08 -47.92
N GLY A 200 -6.37 14.10 -48.03
CA GLY A 200 -6.51 13.03 -47.06
C GLY A 200 -5.36 12.01 -47.18
N ASN A 201 -4.55 11.87 -46.13
CA ASN A 201 -3.54 10.83 -46.05
C ASN A 201 -4.06 9.68 -45.18
N GLN A 202 -4.66 8.67 -45.82
CA GLN A 202 -4.98 7.40 -45.20
C GLN A 202 -3.70 6.55 -45.17
N SER A 203 -3.10 6.41 -43.98
CA SER A 203 -2.03 5.43 -43.77
C SER A 203 -2.65 4.05 -43.66
N SER A 204 -2.42 3.25 -44.71
CA SER A 204 -2.82 1.85 -44.81
C SER A 204 -1.91 0.98 -43.94
N SER A 205 -2.54 -0.02 -43.32
CA SER A 205 -1.92 -1.15 -42.66
C SER A 205 -1.00 -1.93 -43.60
N GLN A 206 0.17 -2.34 -43.10
CA GLN A 206 0.78 -3.66 -43.30
C GLN A 206 1.71 -3.97 -42.12
#